data_AF-A0A481YDZ0-F1
#
_entry.id   AF-A0A481YDZ0-F1
#
_cell.length_a   1.000
_cell.length_b   1.000
_cell.length_c   1.000
_cell.angle_alpha   90.00
_cell.angle_beta   90.00
_cell.angle_gamma   90.00
#
_symmetry.space_group_name_H-M   'P 1'
#
loop_
_entity.id
_entity.type
_entity.pdbx_description
1 polymer ?
#
loop_
_entity_poly.entity_id
_entity_poly.type
_entity_poly.pdbx_seq_one_letter_code
_entity_poly.pdbx_strand_id
1 'polypeptide(L)'
;ASIGAVTGADILQAIAKSGEAANNDVGIEQAKNAAEIAAAKKEDDKEFGIASAKKDAVIAGGIALRAMAKNGKFAAKNDDKSANAVKGAAASAVGKTLSTLIIAIRNTVDSGLKKINEALATVKQEDKSAEVINATESTS
;
A
#
# COMPACT_ATOMS: atom_id res chain seq x y z
N ALA A 1 17.85 5.41 6.79
CA ALA A 1 16.41 5.53 6.52
C ALA A 1 15.63 5.41 7.82
N SER A 2 14.72 6.34 8.11
CA SER A 2 13.86 6.28 9.29
C SER A 2 12.48 5.73 8.91
N ILE A 3 12.32 4.40 8.96
CA ILE A 3 10.99 3.76 8.80
C ILE A 3 10.02 4.26 9.87
N GLY A 4 10.54 4.68 11.03
CA GLY A 4 9.77 5.32 12.09
C GLY A 4 9.13 6.65 11.69
N ALA A 5 9.82 7.44 10.86
CA ALA A 5 9.38 8.79 10.48
C ALA A 5 8.31 8.85 9.37
N VAL A 6 8.13 7.76 8.60
CA VAL A 6 7.19 7.72 7.47
C VAL A 6 5.87 7.03 7.84
N THR A 7 4.77 7.49 7.26
CA THR A 7 3.45 6.86 7.42
C THR A 7 3.24 5.72 6.44
N GLY A 8 2.25 4.85 6.68
CA GLY A 8 1.88 3.82 5.70
C GLY A 8 1.37 4.39 4.37
N ALA A 9 0.77 5.58 4.39
CA ALA A 9 0.34 6.29 3.19
C ALA A 9 1.53 6.78 2.34
N ASP A 10 2.58 7.31 2.99
CA ASP A 10 3.81 7.71 2.28
C ASP A 10 4.48 6.51 1.61
N ILE A 11 4.51 5.36 2.32
CA ILE A 11 5.07 4.11 1.80
C ILE A 11 4.25 3.62 0.60
N LEU A 12 2.92 3.57 0.71
CA LEU A 12 2.04 3.17 -0.39
C LEU A 12 2.17 4.10 -1.59
N GLN A 13 2.27 5.42 -1.36
CA GLN A 13 2.46 6.37 -2.44
C GLN A 13 3.81 6.17 -3.14
N ALA A 14 4.87 5.89 -2.39
CA ALA A 14 6.18 5.57 -2.97
C ALA A 14 6.16 4.28 -3.80
N ILE A 15 5.43 3.26 -3.35
CA ILE A 15 5.23 2.02 -4.11
C ILE A 15 4.39 2.28 -5.37
N ALA A 16 3.29 3.01 -5.26
CA ALA A 16 2.40 3.29 -6.40
C ALA A 16 3.05 4.19 -7.47
N LYS A 17 3.97 5.08 -7.08
CA LYS A 17 4.78 5.90 -8.01
C LYS A 17 6.00 5.15 -8.56
N SER A 18 6.27 3.93 -8.07
CA SER A 18 7.38 3.13 -8.54
C SER A 18 7.08 2.59 -9.93
N GLY A 19 8.07 2.64 -10.82
CA GLY A 19 8.02 1.86 -12.05
C GLY A 19 8.25 0.37 -11.77
N GLU A 20 8.18 -0.42 -12.84
CA GLU A 20 8.62 -1.81 -12.81
C GLU A 20 10.16 -1.87 -12.68
N ALA A 21 10.66 -2.80 -11.88
CA ALA A 21 12.08 -3.09 -11.86
C ALA A 21 12.44 -3.83 -13.16
N ALA A 22 13.42 -3.33 -13.91
CA ALA A 22 13.80 -3.90 -15.20
C ALA A 22 14.25 -5.37 -15.09
N ASN A 23 14.95 -5.73 -14.02
CA ASN A 23 15.39 -7.08 -13.66
C ASN A 23 15.91 -7.09 -12.20
N ASN A 24 16.38 -8.26 -11.72
CA ASN A 24 16.98 -8.43 -10.40
C ASN A 24 18.51 -8.19 -10.37
N ASP A 25 19.06 -7.54 -11.39
CA ASP A 25 20.51 -7.31 -11.53
C ASP A 25 20.92 -5.84 -11.30
N VAL A 26 19.94 -4.97 -11.00
CA VAL A 26 20.19 -3.56 -10.67
C VAL A 26 20.99 -3.47 -9.37
N GLY A 27 22.12 -2.76 -9.41
CA GLY A 27 22.89 -2.45 -8.20
C GLY A 27 22.16 -1.44 -7.32
N ILE A 28 22.36 -1.51 -6.00
CA ILE A 28 21.63 -0.62 -5.06
C ILE A 28 21.96 0.87 -5.28
N GLU A 29 23.14 1.15 -5.82
CA GLU A 29 23.58 2.50 -6.19
C GLU A 29 22.77 3.09 -7.35
N GLN A 30 22.20 2.24 -8.22
CA GLN A 30 21.50 2.63 -9.44
C GLN A 30 19.97 2.61 -9.27
N ALA A 31 19.48 2.00 -8.19
CA ALA A 31 18.05 1.99 -7.88
C ALA A 31 17.53 3.42 -7.68
N LYS A 32 16.40 3.73 -8.30
CA LYS A 32 15.76 5.06 -8.32
C LYS A 32 14.44 5.07 -7.58
N ASN A 33 13.79 3.91 -7.47
CA ASN A 33 12.43 3.75 -6.93
C ASN A 33 12.31 2.50 -6.02
N ALA A 34 11.14 2.33 -5.40
CA ALA A 34 10.90 1.27 -4.43
C ALA A 34 11.04 -0.14 -5.04
N ALA A 35 10.57 -0.36 -6.25
CA ALA A 35 10.65 -1.66 -6.93
C ALA A 35 12.10 -2.04 -7.25
N GLU A 36 12.91 -1.11 -7.75
CA GLU A 36 14.33 -1.33 -8.03
C GLU A 36 15.13 -1.59 -6.73
N ILE A 37 14.80 -0.90 -5.62
CA ILE A 37 15.39 -1.21 -4.30
C ILE A 37 15.02 -2.64 -3.88
N ALA A 38 13.77 -3.05 -4.10
CA ALA A 38 13.32 -4.38 -3.75
C ALA A 38 14.00 -5.48 -4.56
N ALA A 39 14.20 -5.24 -5.86
CA ALA A 39 14.83 -6.14 -6.81
C ALA A 39 16.37 -6.09 -6.79
N ALA A 40 16.97 -5.11 -6.11
CA ALA A 40 18.41 -4.88 -6.16
C ALA A 40 19.23 -6.14 -5.81
N LYS A 41 20.28 -6.41 -6.59
CA LYS A 41 21.18 -7.52 -6.32
C LYS A 41 21.96 -7.30 -5.03
N LYS A 42 22.52 -8.38 -4.48
CA LYS A 42 23.40 -8.27 -3.30
C LYS A 42 24.72 -7.60 -3.73
N GLU A 43 25.01 -6.45 -3.14
CA GLU A 43 26.32 -5.80 -3.21
C GLU A 43 26.72 -5.40 -1.79
N ASP A 44 27.88 -5.88 -1.35
CA ASP A 44 28.39 -5.56 -0.02
C ASP A 44 28.94 -4.12 -0.01
N ASP A 45 28.77 -3.42 1.11
CA ASP A 45 29.28 -2.06 1.35
C ASP A 45 28.84 -0.99 0.35
N LYS A 46 27.65 -1.15 -0.23
CA LYS A 46 27.03 -0.16 -1.12
C LYS A 46 25.92 0.62 -0.43
N GLU A 47 25.87 1.91 -0.72
CA GLU A 47 24.80 2.81 -0.31
C GLU A 47 23.94 3.22 -1.51
N PHE A 48 22.81 3.87 -1.24
CA PHE A 48 21.99 4.45 -2.31
C PHE A 48 22.77 5.55 -3.04
N GLY A 49 22.97 5.40 -4.35
CA GLY A 49 23.69 6.37 -5.19
C GLY A 49 22.78 7.47 -5.75
N ILE A 50 21.49 7.16 -5.95
CA ILE A 50 20.52 8.10 -6.50
C ILE A 50 19.76 8.83 -5.39
N ALA A 51 19.66 10.16 -5.51
CA ALA A 51 18.96 10.99 -4.52
C ALA A 51 17.48 10.62 -4.31
N SER A 52 16.77 10.18 -5.36
CA SER A 52 15.37 9.75 -5.25
C SER A 52 15.21 8.52 -4.36
N ALA A 53 16.18 7.60 -4.39
CA ALA A 53 16.20 6.41 -3.55
C ALA A 53 16.56 6.70 -2.09
N LYS A 54 17.18 7.86 -1.78
CA LYS A 54 17.51 8.26 -0.40
C LYS A 54 16.31 8.72 0.42
N LYS A 55 15.13 8.89 -0.19
CA LYS A 55 13.92 9.29 0.51
C LYS A 55 13.44 8.15 1.40
N ASP A 56 13.17 8.45 2.67
CA ASP A 56 12.75 7.44 3.66
C ASP A 56 11.54 6.61 3.21
N ALA A 57 10.56 7.24 2.56
CA ALA A 57 9.37 6.56 2.05
C ALA A 57 9.69 5.59 0.91
N VAL A 58 10.66 5.92 0.05
CA VAL A 58 11.11 5.07 -1.07
C VAL A 58 11.89 3.88 -0.53
N ILE A 59 12.77 4.09 0.45
CA ILE A 59 13.51 3.01 1.11
C ILE A 59 12.54 2.09 1.86
N ALA A 60 11.60 2.65 2.63
CA ALA A 60 10.59 1.87 3.34
C ALA A 60 9.68 1.09 2.37
N GLY A 61 9.32 1.67 1.23
CA GLY A 61 8.60 0.99 0.15
C GLY A 61 9.39 -0.18 -0.44
N GLY A 62 10.68 0.03 -0.72
CA GLY A 62 11.56 -1.04 -1.20
C GLY A 62 11.76 -2.16 -0.18
N ILE A 63 11.89 -1.81 1.11
CA ILE A 63 11.94 -2.80 2.20
C ILE A 63 10.63 -3.58 2.28
N ALA A 64 9.47 -2.91 2.24
CA ALA A 64 8.18 -3.58 2.29
C ALA A 64 8.00 -4.55 1.11
N LEU A 65 8.28 -4.09 -0.12
CA LEU A 65 8.21 -4.92 -1.32
C LEU A 65 9.17 -6.11 -1.24
N ARG A 66 10.42 -5.89 -0.82
CA ARG A 66 11.40 -6.97 -0.67
C ARG A 66 10.95 -7.96 0.38
N ALA A 67 10.44 -7.52 1.53
CA ALA A 67 9.97 -8.41 2.59
C ALA A 67 8.75 -9.25 2.16
N MET A 68 7.89 -8.73 1.28
CA MET A 68 6.72 -9.45 0.75
C MET A 68 7.05 -10.37 -0.44
N ALA A 69 8.18 -10.16 -1.11
CA ALA A 69 8.57 -10.95 -2.27
C ALA A 69 8.99 -12.38 -1.87
N LYS A 70 8.60 -13.39 -2.67
CA LYS A 70 8.86 -14.83 -2.41
C LYS A 70 10.32 -15.15 -2.06
N ASN A 71 11.27 -14.51 -2.72
CA ASN A 71 12.72 -14.73 -2.54
C ASN A 71 13.41 -13.52 -1.88
N GLY A 72 12.64 -12.62 -1.27
CA GLY A 72 13.14 -11.44 -0.61
C GLY A 72 13.98 -11.76 0.61
N LYS A 73 15.25 -11.34 0.60
CA LYS A 73 16.18 -11.52 1.71
C LYS A 73 16.94 -10.23 1.97
N PHE A 74 17.25 -9.99 3.23
CA PHE A 74 18.06 -8.85 3.66
C PHE A 74 19.42 -9.34 4.15
N ALA A 75 20.47 -8.64 3.74
CA ALA A 75 21.80 -8.83 4.32
C ALA A 75 21.86 -8.10 5.67
N ALA A 76 22.51 -8.75 6.65
CA ALA A 76 22.81 -8.18 7.95
C ALA A 76 24.17 -8.71 8.40
N LYS A 77 24.84 -7.99 9.32
CA LYS A 77 26.01 -8.54 10.02
C LYS A 77 25.59 -9.79 10.79
N ASN A 78 26.55 -10.70 11.00
CA ASN A 78 26.33 -11.98 11.66
C ASN A 78 26.26 -11.81 13.20
N ASP A 79 25.30 -11.01 13.65
CA ASP A 79 25.01 -10.75 15.05
C ASP A 79 23.50 -10.54 15.26
N ASP A 80 23.00 -10.93 16.43
CA ASP A 80 21.57 -10.90 16.73
C ASP A 80 20.98 -9.49 16.69
N LYS A 81 21.77 -8.47 17.05
CA LYS A 81 21.30 -7.08 17.08
C LYS A 81 21.00 -6.59 15.66
N SER A 82 21.91 -6.82 14.72
CA SER A 82 21.73 -6.47 13.31
C SER A 82 20.58 -7.25 12.68
N ALA A 83 20.49 -8.56 12.94
CA ALA A 83 19.40 -9.40 12.45
C ALA A 83 18.03 -8.94 12.96
N ASN A 84 17.91 -8.62 14.25
CA ASN A 84 16.66 -8.16 14.85
C ASN A 84 16.27 -6.75 14.37
N ALA A 85 17.23 -5.85 14.15
CA ALA A 85 16.96 -4.53 13.58
C ALA A 85 16.37 -4.64 12.16
N VAL A 86 16.93 -5.50 11.31
CA VAL A 86 16.42 -5.75 9.96
C VAL A 86 15.03 -6.40 9.99
N LYS A 87 14.80 -7.37 10.87
CA LYS A 87 13.46 -7.98 11.05
C LYS A 87 12.43 -6.94 11.49
N GLY A 88 12.77 -6.10 12.46
CA GLY A 88 11.89 -5.04 12.96
C GLY A 88 11.58 -3.99 11.89
N ALA A 89 12.59 -3.58 11.12
CA ALA A 89 12.44 -2.69 9.97
C ALA A 89 11.49 -3.27 8.92
N ALA A 90 11.70 -4.53 8.51
CA ALA A 90 10.87 -5.21 7.54
C ALA A 90 9.42 -5.37 8.02
N ALA A 91 9.23 -5.88 9.24
CA ALA A 91 7.90 -6.06 9.82
C ALA A 91 7.14 -4.73 9.96
N SER A 92 7.81 -3.67 10.39
CA SER A 92 7.22 -2.33 10.51
C SER A 92 6.80 -1.77 9.15
N ALA A 93 7.67 -1.85 8.14
CA ALA A 93 7.37 -1.37 6.79
C ALA A 93 6.18 -2.12 6.17
N VAL A 94 6.15 -3.46 6.28
CA VAL A 94 5.03 -4.29 5.81
C VAL A 94 3.74 -3.97 6.57
N GLY A 95 3.80 -3.92 7.90
CA GLY A 95 2.65 -3.64 8.76
C GLY A 95 2.01 -2.28 8.46
N LYS A 96 2.82 -1.23 8.31
CA LYS A 96 2.34 0.11 7.91
C LYS A 96 1.68 0.09 6.53
N THR A 97 2.33 -0.54 5.55
CA THR A 97 1.83 -0.61 4.16
C THR A 97 0.48 -1.32 4.09
N LEU A 98 0.39 -2.53 4.64
CA LEU A 98 -0.81 -3.35 4.56
C LEU A 98 -1.96 -2.77 5.39
N SER A 99 -1.67 -2.21 6.58
CA SER A 99 -2.69 -1.57 7.42
C SER A 99 -3.36 -0.40 6.69
N THR A 100 -2.57 0.49 6.08
CA THR A 100 -3.13 1.61 5.31
C THR A 100 -3.88 1.13 4.07
N LEU A 101 -3.39 0.11 3.36
CA LEU A 101 -4.07 -0.45 2.19
C LEU A 101 -5.45 -1.01 2.57
N ILE A 102 -5.53 -1.76 3.67
CA ILE A 102 -6.77 -2.33 4.17
C ILE A 102 -7.77 -1.20 4.53
N ILE A 103 -7.32 -0.14 5.21
CA ILE A 103 -8.19 0.99 5.55
C ILE A 103 -8.71 1.67 4.28
N ALA A 104 -7.85 1.90 3.29
CA ALA A 104 -8.25 2.51 2.01
C ALA A 104 -9.34 1.68 1.33
N ILE A 105 -9.16 0.36 1.22
CA ILE A 105 -10.15 -0.56 0.65
C ILE A 105 -11.47 -0.48 1.41
N ARG A 106 -11.45 -0.55 2.75
CA ARG A 106 -12.67 -0.46 3.57
C ARG A 106 -13.42 0.85 3.33
N ASN A 107 -12.72 1.97 3.29
CA ASN A 107 -13.35 3.28 3.06
C ASN A 107 -13.98 3.39 1.66
N THR A 108 -13.33 2.83 0.64
CA THR A 108 -13.89 2.78 -0.72
C THR A 108 -15.14 1.90 -0.77
N VAL A 109 -15.11 0.72 -0.15
CA VAL A 109 -16.27 -0.18 -0.08
C VAL A 109 -17.42 0.45 0.71
N ASP A 110 -17.16 1.02 1.89
CA ASP A 110 -18.17 1.69 2.71
C ASP A 110 -18.84 2.84 1.96
N SER A 111 -18.06 3.67 1.26
CA SER A 111 -18.60 4.75 0.41
C SER A 111 -19.46 4.22 -0.73
N GLY A 112 -19.09 3.09 -1.34
CA GLY A 112 -19.91 2.43 -2.37
C GLY A 112 -21.23 1.89 -1.82
N LEU A 113 -21.18 1.21 -0.67
CA LEU A 113 -22.36 0.67 0.01
C LEU A 113 -23.33 1.76 0.45
N LYS A 114 -22.83 2.90 0.94
CA LYS A 114 -23.67 4.07 1.27
C LYS A 114 -24.45 4.58 0.07
N LYS A 115 -23.81 4.74 -1.08
CA LYS A 115 -24.47 5.16 -2.32
C LYS A 115 -25.55 4.18 -2.78
N ILE A 116 -25.30 2.87 -2.65
CA ILE A 116 -26.30 1.84 -2.94
C ILE A 116 -27.50 1.97 -2.01
N ASN A 117 -27.26 2.17 -0.71
CA ASN A 117 -28.32 2.34 0.27
C ASN A 117 -29.17 3.60 0.02
N GLU A 118 -28.55 4.70 -0.38
CA GLU A 118 -29.25 5.93 -0.77
C GLU A 118 -30.15 5.69 -2.00
N ALA A 119 -29.62 5.04 -3.05
CA ALA A 119 -30.40 4.71 -4.24
C ALA A 119 -31.59 3.79 -3.94
N LEU A 120 -31.39 2.76 -3.09
CA LEU A 120 -32.46 1.86 -2.66
C LEU A 120 -33.54 2.58 -1.84
N ALA A 121 -33.15 3.58 -1.03
CA ALA A 121 -34.10 4.39 -0.30
C ALA A 121 -35.00 5.22 -1.23
N THR A 122 -34.46 5.74 -2.34
CA THR A 122 -35.23 6.45 -3.38
C THR A 122 -36.22 5.52 -4.10
N VAL A 123 -35.77 4.35 -4.57
CA VAL A 123 -36.67 3.38 -5.25
C VAL A 123 -37.83 2.96 -4.33
N LYS A 124 -37.54 2.69 -3.06
CA LYS A 124 -38.57 2.35 -2.07
C LYS A 124 -39.58 3.48 -1.84
N GLN A 125 -39.19 4.74 -2.04
CA GLN A 125 -40.13 5.86 -1.96
C GLN A 125 -41.02 5.93 -3.21
N GLU A 126 -40.45 5.72 -4.40
CA GLU A 126 -41.22 5.69 -5.66
C GLU A 126 -42.27 4.57 -5.67
N ASP A 127 -41.92 3.36 -5.23
CA ASP A 127 -42.86 2.23 -5.12
C ASP A 127 -44.04 2.56 -4.19
N LYS A 128 -43.76 3.20 -3.04
CA LYS A 128 -44.82 3.64 -2.11
C LYS A 128 -45.70 4.73 -2.70
N SER A 129 -45.12 5.67 -3.46
CA SER A 129 -45.90 6.71 -4.13
C SER A 129 -46.83 6.12 -5.19
N ALA A 130 -46.38 5.12 -5.94
CA ALA A 130 -47.21 4.41 -6.92
C ALA A 130 -48.35 3.62 -6.26
N GLU A 131 -48.10 2.94 -5.14
CA GLU A 131 -49.15 2.26 -4.36
C GLU A 131 -50.23 3.22 -3.84
N VAL A 132 -49.84 4.39 -3.34
CA VAL A 132 -50.79 5.40 -2.83
C VAL A 132 -51.67 5.94 -3.95
N ILE A 133 -51.10 6.24 -5.13
CA ILE A 133 -51.86 6.74 -6.29
C ILE A 133 -52.90 5.71 -6.75
N ASN A 134 -52.49 4.44 -6.92
CA ASN A 134 -53.41 3.37 -7.32
C ASN A 134 -54.53 3.13 -6.30
N ALA A 135 -54.25 3.26 -5.00
CA ALA A 135 -55.27 3.12 -3.96
C ALA A 135 -56.31 4.26 -3.95
N THR A 136 -55.90 5.49 -4.28
CA THR A 136 -56.82 6.64 -4.42
C THR A 136 -57.68 6.59 -5.67
N GLU A 137 -57.17 6.08 -6.79
CA GLU A 137 -57.97 5.93 -8.03
C GLU A 137 -59.01 4.81 -7.93
N SER A 138 -58.73 3.72 -7.22
CA SER A 138 -59.66 2.60 -7.07
C SER A 138 -60.80 2.84 -6.06
N THR A 139 -60.80 3.98 -5.35
CA THR A 139 -61.83 4.34 -4.36
C THR A 139 -62.71 5.52 -4.80
N SER A 140 -62.48 6.04 -6.02
CA SER A 140 -63.24 7.14 -6.63
C SER A 140 -64.29 6.66 -7.63
#